data_AF-A0A0D3LFG5-F1
#
_entry.id   AF-A0A0D3LFG5-F1
#
_cell.length_a   1.000
_cell.length_b   1.000
_cell.length_c   1.000
_cell.angle_alpha   90.00
_cell.angle_beta   90.00
_cell.angle_gamma   90.00
#
_symmetry.space_group_name_H-M   'P 1'
#
loop_
_entity.id
_entity.type
_entity.pdbx_description
1 polymer ?
#
loop_
_entity_poly.entity_id
_entity_poly.type
_entity_poly.pdbx_seq_one_letter_code
_entity_poly.pdbx_strand_id
1 'polypeptide(L)'
;MLLLLPLFLLAACGNQNENPRQMVAGENSKTWVASRETNAQGDKQKLSNAEQGQKMIFYANGTFQIQEDAEFQTGRWNYNESQKQLEVTFDDRQDVKEVFHVQELENDNMVLHASDGSTLRLKPE
;
A
#
# COMPACT_ATOMS: atom_id res chain seq x y z
N MET A 1 -42.78 33.57 -13.78
CA MET A 1 -42.91 32.82 -12.51
C MET A 1 -43.60 31.51 -12.89
N LEU A 2 -43.02 30.32 -12.84
CA LEU A 2 -42.09 29.72 -11.89
C LEU A 2 -41.20 28.73 -12.69
N LEU A 3 -39.88 28.92 -12.65
CA LEU A 3 -38.88 27.97 -13.16
C LEU A 3 -38.50 27.06 -12.01
N LEU A 4 -38.84 25.77 -12.10
CA LEU A 4 -38.35 24.72 -11.20
C LEU A 4 -38.49 23.37 -11.91
N LEU A 5 -37.39 22.89 -12.50
CA LEU A 5 -37.22 21.48 -12.79
C LEU A 5 -35.95 20.99 -12.04
N PRO A 6 -36.03 19.89 -11.29
CA PRO A 6 -35.00 19.47 -10.35
C PRO A 6 -33.99 18.49 -10.98
N LEU A 7 -32.87 18.33 -10.27
CA LEU A 7 -32.01 17.15 -10.18
C LEU A 7 -31.57 16.48 -11.50
N PHE A 8 -30.32 16.75 -11.87
CA PHE A 8 -29.36 15.68 -12.18
C PHE A 8 -28.02 16.02 -11.55
N LEU A 9 -27.89 15.73 -10.25
CA LEU A 9 -26.59 15.48 -9.65
C LEU A 9 -26.07 14.18 -10.30
N LEU A 10 -25.36 14.32 -11.41
CA LEU A 10 -24.47 13.26 -11.88
C LEU A 10 -23.30 13.19 -10.89
N ALA A 11 -23.53 12.56 -9.75
CA ALA A 11 -22.46 11.92 -9.00
C ALA A 11 -21.94 10.78 -9.87
N ALA A 12 -21.06 11.12 -10.82
CA ALA A 12 -20.16 10.17 -11.42
C ALA A 12 -19.15 9.77 -10.34
N CYS A 13 -19.57 8.88 -9.44
CA CYS A 13 -18.68 8.21 -8.51
C CYS A 13 -17.70 7.34 -9.30
N GLY A 14 -16.51 7.89 -9.53
CA GLY A 14 -15.25 7.23 -9.21
C GLY A 14 -14.93 5.95 -9.96
N ASN A 15 -14.74 6.04 -11.28
CA ASN A 15 -13.73 5.23 -11.95
C ASN A 15 -12.70 6.20 -12.54
N GLN A 16 -12.01 6.93 -11.65
CA GLN A 16 -10.75 7.54 -12.07
C GLN A 16 -9.76 6.39 -12.21
N ASN A 17 -9.04 6.34 -13.33
CA ASN A 17 -7.80 5.57 -13.41
C ASN A 17 -6.86 6.16 -12.35
N GLU A 18 -6.93 5.63 -11.13
CA GLU A 18 -6.18 6.18 -10.01
C GLU A 18 -4.70 5.98 -10.28
N ASN A 19 -3.93 7.06 -10.08
CA ASN A 19 -2.49 7.01 -10.17
C ASN A 19 -1.98 5.91 -9.23
N PRO A 20 -1.09 4.99 -9.63
CA PRO A 20 -0.57 3.94 -8.75
C PRO A 20 -0.01 4.46 -7.42
N ARG A 21 0.60 5.65 -7.39
CA ARG A 21 1.02 6.29 -6.13
C ARG A 21 -0.16 6.66 -5.23
N GLN A 22 -1.27 7.10 -5.82
CA GLN A 22 -2.51 7.39 -5.10
C GLN A 22 -3.18 6.09 -4.63
N MET A 23 -3.06 4.99 -5.37
CA MET A 23 -3.50 3.67 -4.88
C MET A 23 -2.71 3.24 -3.63
N VAL A 24 -1.39 3.42 -3.64
CA VAL A 24 -0.51 3.07 -2.50
C VAL A 24 -0.76 3.96 -1.28
N ALA A 25 -0.84 5.28 -1.45
CA ALA A 25 -0.81 6.24 -0.34
C ALA A 25 -2.09 7.06 -0.16
N GLY A 26 -3.13 6.83 -0.96
CA GLY A 26 -4.32 7.69 -0.97
C GLY A 26 -4.00 9.13 -1.35
N GLU A 27 -4.93 10.04 -1.04
CA GLU A 27 -4.74 11.48 -1.23
C GLU A 27 -3.74 12.08 -0.23
N ASN A 28 -3.73 11.58 1.01
CA ASN A 28 -2.88 12.07 2.10
C ASN A 28 -2.01 10.95 2.68
N SER A 29 -2.66 9.89 3.12
CA SER A 29 -2.03 8.65 3.56
C SER A 29 -2.99 7.47 3.42
N LYS A 30 -2.43 6.26 3.37
CA LYS A 30 -3.18 5.00 3.46
C LYS A 30 -2.41 4.03 4.35
N THR A 31 -3.16 3.38 5.25
CA THR A 31 -2.65 2.35 6.15
C THR A 31 -2.94 0.98 5.56
N TRP A 32 -1.93 0.12 5.55
CA TRP A 32 -2.00 -1.25 5.08
C TRP A 32 -1.62 -2.21 6.19
N VAL A 33 -2.32 -3.35 6.25
CA VAL A 33 -2.06 -4.44 7.19
C VAL A 33 -1.86 -5.75 6.43
N ALA A 34 -1.01 -6.61 6.97
CA ALA A 34 -0.76 -7.93 6.41
C ALA A 34 -2.01 -8.81 6.52
N SER A 35 -2.45 -9.36 5.40
CA SER A 35 -3.60 -10.27 5.33
C SER A 35 -3.22 -11.71 5.02
N ARG A 36 -2.09 -11.91 4.32
CA ARG A 36 -1.53 -13.22 3.99
C ARG A 36 -0.07 -13.08 3.60
N GLU A 37 0.73 -14.04 4.01
CA GLU A 37 2.09 -14.23 3.54
C GLU A 37 2.26 -15.65 2.97
N THR A 38 3.09 -15.80 1.94
CA THR A 38 3.53 -17.11 1.43
C THR A 38 5.04 -17.16 1.28
N ASN A 39 5.63 -18.35 1.47
CA ASN A 39 7.02 -18.57 1.11
C ASN A 39 7.20 -18.67 -0.42
N ALA A 40 8.45 -18.89 -0.86
CA ALA A 40 8.81 -19.05 -2.28
C ALA A 40 8.17 -20.27 -2.98
N GLN A 41 7.73 -21.27 -2.20
CA GLN A 41 7.01 -22.44 -2.71
C GLN A 41 5.50 -22.18 -2.84
N GLY A 42 5.03 -21.02 -2.38
CA GLY A 42 3.61 -20.65 -2.34
C GLY A 42 2.87 -21.17 -1.11
N ASP A 43 3.56 -21.80 -0.15
CA ASP A 43 2.96 -22.25 1.09
C ASP A 43 2.63 -21.06 1.98
N LYS A 44 1.40 -21.03 2.48
CA LYS A 44 0.93 -19.99 3.40
C LYS A 44 1.77 -20.03 4.68
N GLN A 45 2.35 -18.89 5.02
CA GLN A 45 2.95 -18.67 6.33
C GLN A 45 1.88 -18.11 7.27
N LYS A 46 1.89 -18.58 8.52
CA LYS A 46 1.02 -18.02 9.54
C LYS A 46 1.63 -16.69 9.97
N LEU A 47 0.92 -15.59 9.73
CA LEU A 47 1.27 -14.29 10.29
C LEU A 47 1.34 -14.42 11.82
N SER A 48 2.47 -14.04 12.40
CA SER A 48 2.65 -13.91 13.83
C SER A 48 1.68 -12.84 14.38
N ASN A 49 1.48 -12.84 15.70
CA ASN A 49 0.62 -11.82 16.32
C ASN A 49 1.19 -10.40 16.12
N ALA A 50 2.52 -10.28 16.07
CA ALA A 50 3.21 -9.02 15.83
C ALA A 50 2.94 -8.50 14.41
N GLU A 51 3.11 -9.36 13.39
CA GLU A 51 2.82 -9.02 11.98
C GLU A 51 1.34 -8.70 11.75
N GLN A 52 0.42 -9.33 12.49
CA GLN A 52 -1.01 -9.01 12.43
C GLN A 52 -1.33 -7.63 13.02
N GLY A 53 -0.58 -7.20 14.04
CA GLY A 53 -0.70 -5.87 14.64
C GLY A 53 0.09 -4.79 13.92
N GLN A 54 0.98 -5.19 13.00
CA GLN A 54 1.85 -4.28 12.28
C GLN A 54 1.08 -3.48 11.24
N LYS A 55 1.28 -2.16 11.25
CA LYS A 55 0.66 -1.22 10.31
C LYS A 55 1.71 -0.54 9.46
N MET A 56 1.52 -0.56 8.14
CA MET A 56 2.33 0.17 7.17
C MET A 56 1.57 1.37 6.66
N ILE A 57 2.02 2.58 7.02
CA ILE A 57 1.37 3.84 6.64
C ILE A 57 2.21 4.48 5.55
N PHE A 58 1.65 4.60 4.34
CA PHE A 58 2.28 5.31 3.23
C PHE A 58 1.66 6.68 3.09
N TYR A 59 2.50 7.72 3.11
CA TYR A 59 2.08 9.11 2.95
C TYR A 59 2.30 9.58 1.51
N ALA A 60 1.39 10.40 0.98
CA ALA A 60 1.42 10.87 -0.40
C ALA A 60 2.70 11.68 -0.74
N ASN A 61 3.32 12.30 0.27
CA ASN A 61 4.59 13.01 0.16
C ASN A 61 5.83 12.10 -0.06
N GLY A 62 5.67 10.78 -0.03
CA GLY A 62 6.74 9.82 -0.24
C GLY A 62 7.46 9.34 1.04
N THR A 63 6.94 9.66 2.24
CA THR A 63 7.39 9.05 3.49
C THR A 63 6.54 7.83 3.83
N PHE A 64 7.10 6.85 4.55
CA PHE A 64 6.34 5.75 5.11
C PHE A 64 6.69 5.56 6.59
N GLN A 65 5.80 4.87 7.29
CA GLN A 65 5.99 4.47 8.68
C GLN A 65 5.53 3.03 8.85
N ILE A 66 6.29 2.24 9.60
CA ILE A 66 5.86 0.95 10.13
C ILE A 66 5.63 1.15 11.62
N GLN A 67 4.42 0.81 12.07
CA GLN A 67 4.09 0.74 13.49
C GLN A 67 3.98 -0.73 13.88
N GLU A 68 4.72 -1.11 14.92
CA GLU A 68 4.62 -2.43 15.56
C GLU A 68 4.54 -2.19 17.07
N ASP A 69 3.41 -2.56 17.67
CA ASP A 69 3.08 -2.22 19.07
C ASP A 69 3.26 -0.71 19.38
N ALA A 70 4.26 -0.37 20.20
CA ALA A 70 4.60 0.99 20.62
C ALA A 70 5.82 1.57 19.87
N GLU A 71 6.42 0.79 18.98
CA GLU A 71 7.60 1.18 18.22
C GLU A 71 7.22 1.64 16.82
N PHE A 72 8.01 2.59 16.31
CA PHE A 72 7.83 3.15 14.98
C PHE A 72 9.16 3.15 14.25
N GLN A 73 9.13 2.68 13.01
CA GLN A 73 10.22 2.85 12.05
C GLN A 73 9.72 3.73 10.91
N THR A 74 10.55 4.65 10.45
CA THR A 74 10.20 5.59 9.37
C THR A 74 11.15 5.44 8.20
N GLY A 75 10.71 5.92 7.04
CA GLY A 75 11.56 5.98 5.87
C GLY A 75 10.88 6.65 4.69
N ARG A 76 11.43 6.39 3.51
CA ARG A 76 10.94 6.89 2.23
C ARG A 76 10.49 5.75 1.33
N TRP A 77 9.47 6.02 0.51
CA TRP A 77 8.99 5.07 -0.47
C TRP A 77 8.85 5.70 -1.86
N ASN A 78 8.95 4.85 -2.87
CA ASN A 78 8.69 5.21 -4.25
C ASN A 78 8.03 4.05 -4.99
N TYR A 79 7.10 4.36 -5.89
CA TYR A 79 6.57 3.38 -6.82
C TYR A 79 7.07 3.68 -8.24
N ASN A 80 7.80 2.73 -8.82
CA ASN A 80 8.21 2.77 -10.21
C ASN A 80 7.18 2.00 -11.05
N GLU A 81 6.30 2.74 -11.73
CA GLU A 81 5.23 2.16 -12.55
C GLU A 81 5.76 1.34 -13.73
N SER A 82 6.86 1.78 -14.37
CA SER A 82 7.45 1.07 -15.52
C SER A 82 8.00 -0.32 -15.16
N GLN A 83 8.49 -0.47 -13.93
CA GLN A 83 9.05 -1.73 -13.43
C GLN A 83 8.08 -2.49 -12.51
N LYS A 84 6.93 -1.88 -12.19
CA LYS A 84 5.99 -2.33 -11.16
C LYS A 84 6.72 -2.67 -9.86
N GLN A 85 7.50 -1.71 -9.35
CA GLN A 85 8.31 -1.88 -8.15
C GLN A 85 7.93 -0.88 -7.07
N LEU A 86 7.68 -1.37 -5.86
CA LEU A 86 7.63 -0.58 -4.65
C LEU A 86 9.02 -0.65 -4.00
N GLU A 87 9.65 0.50 -3.86
CA GLU A 87 10.93 0.64 -3.19
C GLU A 87 10.71 1.32 -1.84
N VAL A 88 11.32 0.80 -0.78
CA VAL A 88 11.35 1.44 0.53
C VAL A 88 12.79 1.52 1.06
N THR A 89 13.09 2.62 1.74
CA THR A 89 14.39 2.88 2.36
C THR A 89 14.14 3.43 3.76
N PHE A 90 14.63 2.74 4.77
CA PHE A 90 14.47 3.17 6.17
C PHE A 90 15.42 4.33 6.48
N ASP A 91 14.98 5.27 7.32
CA ASP A 91 15.77 6.45 7.66
C ASP A 91 17.05 6.08 8.43
N ASP A 92 17.02 4.98 9.19
CA ASP A 92 18.12 4.43 9.98
C ASP A 92 19.06 3.51 9.19
N ARG A 93 18.69 3.13 7.97
CA ARG A 93 19.42 2.20 7.08
C ARG A 93 19.37 2.64 5.63
N GLN A 94 19.92 3.83 5.36
CA GLN A 94 19.83 4.46 4.03
C GLN A 94 20.62 3.73 2.93
N ASP A 95 21.56 2.86 3.30
CA ASP A 95 22.32 2.00 2.40
C ASP A 95 21.54 0.73 2.00
N VAL A 96 20.46 0.41 2.69
CA VAL A 96 19.62 -0.75 2.42
C VAL A 96 18.30 -0.29 1.80
N LYS A 97 18.08 -0.70 0.55
CA LYS A 97 16.83 -0.49 -0.17
C LYS A 97 16.11 -1.82 -0.33
N GLU A 98 14.93 -1.93 0.23
CA GLU A 98 14.04 -3.05 -0.02
C GLU A 98 13.24 -2.77 -1.29
N VAL A 99 13.21 -3.75 -2.20
CA VAL A 99 12.53 -3.63 -3.49
C VAL A 99 11.58 -4.80 -3.65
N PHE A 100 10.30 -4.48 -3.78
CA PHE A 100 9.23 -5.46 -4.00
C PHE A 100 8.67 -5.31 -5.41
N HIS A 101 8.49 -6.42 -6.11
CA HIS A 101 7.69 -6.43 -7.32
C HIS A 101 6.20 -6.42 -6.95
N VAL A 102 5.43 -5.52 -7.54
CA VAL A 102 4.01 -5.36 -7.25
C VAL A 102 3.22 -6.17 -8.27
N GLN A 103 2.69 -7.30 -7.82
CA GLN A 103 1.89 -8.21 -8.65
C GLN A 103 0.48 -7.68 -8.86
N GLU A 104 -0.08 -7.05 -7.83
CA GLU A 104 -1.43 -6.51 -7.81
C GLU A 104 -1.44 -5.20 -7.02
N LEU A 105 -2.10 -4.18 -7.55
CA LEU A 105 -2.28 -2.88 -6.92
C LEU A 105 -3.66 -2.34 -7.29
N GLU A 106 -4.55 -2.38 -6.31
CA GLU A 106 -5.92 -1.89 -6.38
C GLU A 106 -6.20 -1.07 -5.11
N ASN A 107 -7.35 -0.39 -5.06
CA ASN A 107 -7.67 0.49 -3.93
C ASN A 107 -7.76 -0.25 -2.59
N ASP A 108 -8.16 -1.52 -2.61
CA ASP A 108 -8.35 -2.36 -1.45
C ASP A 108 -7.40 -3.56 -1.41
N ASN A 109 -6.42 -3.68 -2.31
CA ASN A 109 -5.53 -4.84 -2.35
C ASN A 109 -4.16 -4.48 -2.90
N MET A 110 -3.11 -4.94 -2.23
CA MET A 110 -1.75 -4.85 -2.75
C MET A 110 -1.04 -6.18 -2.52
N VAL A 111 -0.41 -6.72 -3.56
CA VAL A 111 0.36 -7.97 -3.49
C VAL A 111 1.81 -7.67 -3.86
N LEU A 112 2.68 -7.81 -2.87
CA LEU A 112 4.12 -7.62 -2.99
C LEU A 112 4.79 -8.98 -3.15
N HIS A 113 5.82 -9.03 -3.99
CA HIS A 113 6.69 -10.18 -4.17
C HIS A 113 8.13 -9.75 -3.92
N ALA A 114 8.76 -10.35 -2.92
CA ALA A 114 10.13 -10.06 -2.52
C ALA A 114 11.14 -10.81 -3.42
N SER A 115 12.42 -10.47 -3.29
CA SER A 115 13.51 -11.07 -4.07
C SER A 115 13.78 -12.54 -3.70
N ASP A 116 13.41 -12.94 -2.48
CA ASP A 116 13.52 -14.32 -1.99
C ASP A 116 12.39 -15.23 -2.51
N GLY A 117 11.41 -14.69 -3.25
CA GLY A 117 10.26 -15.41 -3.80
C GLY A 117 9.03 -15.42 -2.90
N SER A 118 9.12 -14.90 -1.67
CA SER A 118 7.96 -14.76 -0.79
C SER A 118 6.96 -13.73 -1.35
N THR A 119 5.69 -13.87 -0.94
CA THR A 119 4.66 -12.87 -1.23
C THR A 119 4.00 -12.37 0.03
N LEU A 120 3.69 -11.08 0.05
CA LEU A 120 2.94 -10.41 1.09
C LEU A 120 1.71 -9.75 0.48
N ARG A 121 0.53 -10.16 0.92
CA ARG A 121 -0.74 -9.53 0.55
C ARG A 121 -1.20 -8.59 1.65
N LEU A 122 -1.47 -7.37 1.24
CA LEU A 122 -1.87 -6.26 2.08
C LEU A 122 -3.31 -5.85 1.78
N LYS A 123 -4.02 -5.50 2.84
CA LYS A 123 -5.36 -4.90 2.79
C LYS A 123 -5.32 -3.56 3.53
N PRO A 124 -6.13 -2.57 3.11
CA PRO A 124 -6.28 -1.35 3.89
C PRO A 124 -6.84 -1.69 5.27
N GLU A 125 -6.39 -0.96 6.30
CA GLU A 125 -6.96 -1.03 7.65
C GLU A 125 -8.38 -0.44 7.71
#